data_AF-A0A926LMF8-F1
#
_entry.id   AF-A0A926LMF8-F1
#
_cell.length_a   1.000
_cell.length_b   1.000
_cell.length_c   1.000
_cell.angle_alpha   90.00
_cell.angle_beta   90.00
_cell.angle_gamma   90.00
#
_symmetry.space_group_name_H-M   'P 1'
#
loop_
_entity.id
_entity.type
_entity.pdbx_description
1 polymer ?
#
loop_
_entity_poly.entity_id
_entity_poly.type
_entity_poly.pdbx_seq_one_letter_code
_entity_poly.pdbx_strand_id
1 'polypeptide(L)'
;MTVALVSAFLFVHGLVHLTVWLPHDTTEQPFNPRHSWALAAAGVPRARVVDRAAIGMAAVTAMLYVIAGSAAAVQSSGWAAAALIAASAGLLLKALWFNPWLTLGVLLDVGVITAVWASWPGALF
;
A
#
# COMPACT_ATOMS: atom_id res chain seq x y z
N MET A 1 -22.30 0.18 10.54
CA MET A 1 -21.73 -0.76 9.54
C MET A 1 -20.61 -0.12 8.72
N THR A 2 -20.80 1.09 8.18
CA THR A 2 -19.80 1.80 7.37
C THR A 2 -18.43 1.94 8.03
N VAL A 3 -18.38 2.37 9.29
CA VAL A 3 -17.11 2.48 10.07
C VAL A 3 -16.34 1.16 10.05
N ALA A 4 -17.01 0.06 10.44
CA ALA A 4 -16.40 -1.26 10.48
C ALA A 4 -15.88 -1.72 9.11
N LEU A 5 -16.63 -1.46 8.04
CA LEU A 5 -16.23 -1.81 6.67
C LEU A 5 -14.99 -1.03 6.22
N VAL A 6 -14.95 0.29 6.44
CA VAL A 6 -13.79 1.12 6.09
C VAL A 6 -12.57 0.73 6.90
N SER A 7 -12.72 0.55 8.22
CA SER A 7 -11.64 0.10 9.09
C SER A 7 -11.09 -1.25 8.66
N ALA A 8 -11.96 -2.23 8.41
CA ALA A 8 -11.55 -3.56 7.95
C ALA A 8 -10.86 -3.49 6.58
N PHE A 9 -11.42 -2.71 5.65
CA PHE A 9 -10.82 -2.50 4.34
C PHE A 9 -9.41 -1.92 4.43
N LEU A 10 -9.22 -0.82 5.17
CA LEU A 10 -7.90 -0.19 5.34
C LEU A 10 -6.91 -1.16 5.98
N PHE A 11 -7.33 -1.88 7.00
CA PHE A 11 -6.49 -2.84 7.71
C PHE A 11 -6.07 -4.01 6.80
N VAL A 12 -7.03 -4.65 6.14
CA VAL A 12 -6.77 -5.79 5.24
C VAL A 12 -5.94 -5.35 4.04
N HIS A 13 -6.25 -4.22 3.42
CA HIS A 13 -5.47 -3.68 2.31
C HIS A 13 -4.03 -3.40 2.72
N GLY A 14 -3.81 -2.80 3.90
CA GLY A 14 -2.48 -2.61 4.49
C GLY A 14 -1.72 -3.92 4.66
N LEU A 15 -2.36 -4.98 5.17
CA LEU A 15 -1.71 -6.28 5.30
C LEU A 15 -1.37 -6.90 3.94
N VAL A 16 -2.24 -6.75 2.94
CA VAL A 16 -2.00 -7.22 1.57
C VAL A 16 -0.78 -6.51 0.95
N HIS A 17 -0.57 -5.22 1.24
CA HIS A 17 0.66 -4.53 0.84
C HIS A 17 1.91 -5.19 1.40
N LEU A 18 1.89 -5.79 2.58
CA LEU A 18 3.06 -6.51 3.08
C LEU A 18 3.18 -7.89 2.44
N THR A 19 2.10 -8.67 2.41
CA THR A 19 2.15 -10.06 1.96
C THR A 19 2.57 -10.20 0.51
N VAL A 20 2.14 -9.31 -0.38
CA VAL A 20 2.51 -9.33 -1.81
C VAL A 20 4.02 -9.16 -2.03
N TRP A 21 4.74 -8.54 -1.09
CA TRP A 21 6.15 -8.19 -1.24
C TRP A 21 7.08 -9.09 -0.45
N LEU A 22 6.54 -9.93 0.45
CA LEU A 22 7.34 -10.90 1.17
C LEU A 22 7.87 -11.98 0.20
N PRO A 23 9.04 -12.57 0.49
CA PRO A 23 9.54 -13.70 -0.28
C PRO A 23 8.56 -14.89 -0.21
N HIS A 24 8.26 -15.49 -1.36
CA HIS A 24 7.50 -16.74 -1.45
C HIS A 24 8.42 -17.86 -1.99
N ASP A 25 8.26 -19.08 -1.47
CA ASP A 25 9.03 -20.25 -1.90
C ASP A 25 8.52 -20.88 -3.22
N THR A 26 7.61 -20.21 -3.92
CA THR A 26 7.07 -20.69 -5.20
C THR A 26 7.98 -20.31 -6.37
N THR A 27 8.17 -21.24 -7.30
CA THR A 27 8.98 -21.04 -8.52
C THR A 27 8.30 -20.12 -9.53
N GLU A 28 6.99 -19.97 -9.45
CA GLU A 28 6.21 -19.02 -10.25
C GLU A 28 5.62 -17.97 -9.31
N GLN A 29 6.16 -16.76 -9.38
CA GLN A 29 5.56 -15.58 -8.77
C GLN A 29 5.12 -14.63 -9.90
N PRO A 30 3.92 -14.02 -9.79
CA PRO A 30 3.40 -13.10 -10.81
C PRO A 30 4.27 -11.84 -10.97
N PHE A 31 5.05 -11.52 -9.94
CA PHE A 31 5.93 -10.36 -9.88
C PHE A 31 7.19 -10.70 -9.07
N ASN A 32 8.32 -10.08 -9.43
CA ASN A 32 9.59 -10.27 -8.73
C ASN A 32 10.03 -8.97 -8.03
N PRO A 33 9.95 -8.87 -6.69
CA PRO A 33 10.31 -7.67 -5.94
C PRO A 33 11.80 -7.32 -6.00
N ARG A 34 12.64 -8.20 -6.55
CA ARG A 34 14.07 -7.94 -6.79
C ARG A 34 14.33 -7.09 -8.04
N HIS A 35 13.30 -6.80 -8.83
CA HIS A 35 13.41 -6.03 -10.06
C HIS A 35 12.58 -4.74 -9.96
N SER A 36 13.27 -3.60 -9.87
CA SER A 36 12.69 -2.27 -10.02
C SER A 36 13.21 -1.64 -11.31
N TRP A 37 12.31 -1.16 -12.17
CA TRP A 37 12.70 -0.45 -13.39
C TRP A 37 13.39 0.88 -13.04
N ALA A 38 12.90 1.60 -12.02
CA ALA A 38 13.41 2.91 -11.63
C ALA A 38 14.82 2.81 -11.04
N LEU A 39 15.06 1.86 -10.14
CA LEU A 39 16.39 1.63 -9.57
C LEU A 39 17.37 1.10 -10.61
N ALA A 40 16.91 0.27 -11.56
CA ALA A 40 17.73 -0.18 -12.68
C ALA A 40 18.11 0.99 -13.60
N ALA A 41 17.18 1.91 -13.88
CA ALA A 41 17.47 3.14 -14.64
C ALA A 41 18.46 4.06 -13.93
N ALA A 42 18.48 4.05 -12.59
CA ALA A 42 19.45 4.76 -11.77
C ALA A 42 20.80 4.02 -11.63
N GLY A 43 21.00 2.88 -12.30
CA GLY A 43 22.25 2.12 -12.25
C GLY A 43 22.48 1.35 -10.95
N VAL A 44 21.46 1.20 -10.10
CA VAL A 44 21.57 0.45 -8.85
C VAL A 44 21.68 -1.05 -9.19
N PRO A 45 22.77 -1.74 -8.79
CA PRO A 45 22.94 -3.16 -9.07
C PRO A 45 21.79 -3.99 -8.49
N ARG A 46 21.32 -4.98 -9.26
CA ARG A 46 20.32 -5.95 -8.80
C ARG A 46 20.88 -6.72 -7.61
N ALA A 47 20.43 -6.37 -6.41
CA ALA A 47 20.99 -6.89 -5.17
C ALA A 47 19.89 -7.08 -4.12
N ARG A 48 20.23 -7.78 -3.04
CA ARG A 48 19.37 -7.94 -1.83
C ARG A 48 18.86 -6.60 -1.28
N VAL A 49 19.54 -5.49 -1.59
CA VAL A 49 19.13 -4.13 -1.22
C VAL A 49 17.81 -3.73 -1.88
N VAL A 50 17.56 -4.11 -3.14
CA VAL A 50 16.32 -3.81 -3.87
C VAL A 50 15.15 -4.54 -3.19
N ASP A 51 15.33 -5.82 -2.86
CA ASP A 51 14.34 -6.63 -2.16
C ASP A 51 13.99 -6.03 -0.78
N ARG A 52 15.01 -5.68 0.01
CA ARG A 52 14.84 -5.05 1.33
C ARG A 52 14.16 -3.68 1.25
N ALA A 53 14.47 -2.87 0.24
CA ALA A 53 13.84 -1.57 0.05
C ALA A 53 12.35 -1.73 -0.26
N ALA A 54 12.00 -2.69 -1.11
CA ALA A 54 10.62 -3.00 -1.46
C ALA A 54 9.84 -3.48 -0.22
N ILE A 55 10.37 -4.45 0.52
CA ILE A 55 9.79 -4.96 1.78
C ILE A 55 9.68 -3.85 2.82
N GLY A 56 10.71 -2.99 2.96
CA GLY A 56 10.70 -1.88 3.90
C GLY A 56 9.59 -0.87 3.61
N MET A 57 9.44 -0.45 2.34
CA MET A 57 8.34 0.45 1.95
C MET A 57 6.97 -0.23 2.07
N ALA A 58 6.87 -1.51 1.74
CA ALA A 58 5.65 -2.30 1.94
C ALA A 58 5.26 -2.35 3.42
N ALA A 59 6.21 -2.59 4.32
CA ALA A 59 5.99 -2.60 5.77
C ALA A 59 5.58 -1.24 6.31
N VAL A 60 6.22 -0.16 5.86
CA VAL A 60 5.83 1.22 6.23
C VAL A 60 4.41 1.52 5.73
N THR A 61 4.09 1.15 4.50
CA THR A 61 2.75 1.33 3.92
C THR A 61 1.70 0.55 4.71
N ALA A 62 1.98 -0.72 5.02
CA ALA A 62 1.11 -1.56 5.83
C ALA A 62 0.86 -0.96 7.21
N MET A 63 1.91 -0.49 7.89
CA MET A 63 1.81 0.17 9.19
C MET A 63 0.92 1.42 9.13
N LEU A 64 1.10 2.27 8.12
CA LEU A 64 0.30 3.48 7.93
C LEU A 64 -1.19 3.13 7.70
N TYR A 65 -1.47 2.09 6.92
CA TYR A 65 -2.85 1.61 6.72
C TYR A 65 -3.45 1.01 8.00
N VAL A 66 -2.67 0.31 8.81
CA VAL A 66 -3.11 -0.18 10.13
C VAL A 66 -3.44 0.98 11.06
N ILE A 67 -2.63 2.04 11.06
CA ILE A 67 -2.90 3.28 11.80
C ILE A 67 -4.20 3.92 11.29
N ALA A 68 -4.36 4.04 9.97
CA ALA A 68 -5.56 4.61 9.35
C ALA A 68 -6.83 3.81 9.70
N GLY A 69 -6.78 2.48 9.59
CA GLY A 69 -7.90 1.58 9.92
C GLY A 69 -8.28 1.63 11.40
N SER A 70 -7.27 1.65 12.28
CA SER A 70 -7.45 1.80 13.73
C SER A 70 -8.04 3.16 14.09
N ALA A 71 -7.53 4.24 13.50
CA ALA A 71 -8.04 5.59 13.68
C ALA A 71 -9.49 5.70 13.21
N ALA A 72 -9.83 5.12 12.04
CA ALA A 72 -11.20 5.07 11.56
C ALA A 72 -12.12 4.28 12.51
N ALA A 73 -11.63 3.19 13.12
CA ALA A 73 -12.43 2.34 14.00
C ALA A 73 -12.86 3.07 15.28
N VAL A 74 -12.03 3.98 15.77
CA VAL A 74 -12.32 4.87 16.90
C VAL A 74 -12.88 6.23 16.47
N GLN A 75 -13.20 6.40 15.19
CA GLN A 75 -13.74 7.65 14.61
C GLN A 75 -12.84 8.88 14.88
N SER A 76 -11.52 8.67 14.90
CA SER A 76 -10.53 9.74 15.06
C SER A 76 -10.40 10.54 13.77
N SER A 77 -10.43 11.87 13.85
CA SER A 77 -10.25 12.78 12.69
C SER A 77 -8.90 12.61 11.96
N GLY A 78 -7.92 11.96 12.58
CA GLY A 78 -6.63 11.65 11.95
C GLY A 78 -6.65 10.52 10.91
N TRP A 79 -7.76 9.78 10.78
CA TRP A 79 -7.84 8.60 9.90
C TRP A 79 -7.60 8.96 8.42
N ALA A 80 -8.17 10.08 7.96
CA ALA A 80 -8.09 10.53 6.58
C ALA A 80 -6.66 10.89 6.16
N ALA A 81 -5.95 11.64 7.02
CA ALA A 81 -4.54 11.98 6.80
C ALA A 81 -3.65 10.73 6.75
N ALA A 82 -3.84 9.80 7.70
CA ALA A 82 -3.11 8.54 7.71
C ALA A 82 -3.38 7.70 6.45
N ALA A 83 -4.63 7.60 6.01
CA ALA A 83 -5.02 6.88 4.80
C ALA A 83 -4.41 7.49 3.53
N LEU A 84 -4.36 8.82 3.42
CA LEU A 84 -3.72 9.51 2.30
C LEU A 84 -2.22 9.25 2.23
N ILE A 85 -1.52 9.34 3.37
CA ILE A 85 -0.08 9.08 3.43
C ILE A 85 0.18 7.60 3.10
N ALA A 86 -0.62 6.68 3.63
CA ALA A 86 -0.53 5.25 3.33
C ALA A 86 -0.71 4.96 1.83
N ALA A 87 -1.79 5.46 1.22
CA ALA A 87 -2.09 5.27 -0.19
C ALA A 87 -1.01 5.88 -1.10
N SER A 88 -0.50 7.06 -0.74
CA SER A 88 0.57 7.72 -1.49
C SER A 88 1.88 6.94 -1.43
N ALA A 89 2.26 6.43 -0.25
CA ALA A 89 3.43 5.55 -0.10
C ALA A 89 3.25 4.25 -0.90
N GLY A 90 2.05 3.69 -0.87
CA GLY A 90 1.65 2.52 -1.64
C GLY A 90 1.74 2.68 -3.15
N LEU A 91 1.33 3.84 -3.66
CA LEU A 91 1.47 4.22 -5.07
C LEU A 91 2.93 4.43 -5.43
N LEU A 92 3.71 5.10 -4.59
CA LEU A 92 5.14 5.28 -4.82
C LEU A 92 5.87 3.92 -4.93
N LEU A 93 5.59 2.99 -4.01
CA LEU A 93 6.11 1.63 -4.07
C LEU A 93 5.77 0.94 -5.39
N LYS A 94 4.50 0.96 -5.80
CA LYS A 94 4.06 0.34 -7.07
C LYS A 94 4.60 1.06 -8.29
N ALA A 95 4.77 2.37 -8.25
CA ALA A 95 5.37 3.14 -9.32
C ALA A 95 6.85 2.73 -9.51
N LEU A 96 7.61 2.60 -8.42
CA LEU A 96 9.04 2.25 -8.47
C LEU A 96 9.30 0.80 -8.92
N TRP A 97 8.36 -0.11 -8.66
CA TRP A 97 8.43 -1.53 -9.00
C TRP A 97 7.33 -1.97 -9.96
N PHE A 98 6.90 -1.05 -10.83
CA PHE A 98 5.71 -1.26 -11.66
C PHE A 98 5.71 -2.59 -12.41
N ASN A 99 4.59 -3.29 -12.31
CA ASN A 99 4.28 -4.53 -13.00
C ASN A 99 2.76 -4.60 -13.20
N PRO A 100 2.25 -5.07 -14.36
CA PRO A 100 0.81 -5.16 -14.63
C PRO A 100 -0.02 -5.86 -13.55
N TRP A 101 0.56 -6.84 -12.86
CA TRP A 101 -0.10 -7.53 -11.74
C TRP A 101 -0.42 -6.63 -10.55
N LEU A 102 0.31 -5.51 -10.40
CA LEU A 102 0.10 -4.54 -9.33
C LEU A 102 -1.03 -3.54 -9.62
N THR A 103 -1.63 -3.59 -10.81
CA THR A 103 -2.67 -2.64 -11.25
C THR A 103 -3.87 -2.61 -10.30
N LEU A 104 -4.33 -3.75 -9.80
CA LEU A 104 -5.42 -3.79 -8.83
C LEU A 104 -5.05 -3.02 -7.56
N GLY A 105 -3.84 -3.21 -7.05
CA GLY A 105 -3.36 -2.46 -5.90
C GLY A 105 -3.22 -0.96 -6.16
N VAL A 106 -2.84 -0.55 -7.38
CA VAL A 106 -2.85 0.86 -7.80
C VAL A 106 -4.26 1.43 -7.76
N LEU A 107 -5.24 0.70 -8.31
CA LEU A 107 -6.64 1.13 -8.31
C LEU A 107 -7.19 1.29 -6.89
N LEU A 108 -6.83 0.40 -5.97
CA LEU A 108 -7.23 0.50 -4.57
C LEU A 108 -6.63 1.73 -3.88
N ASP A 109 -5.33 2.02 -4.07
CA ASP A 109 -4.69 3.20 -3.49
C ASP A 109 -5.27 4.51 -4.07
N VAL A 110 -5.49 4.57 -5.39
CA VAL A 110 -6.18 5.70 -6.04
C VAL A 110 -7.61 5.85 -5.52
N GLY A 111 -8.31 4.73 -5.32
CA GLY A 111 -9.65 4.69 -4.74
C GLY A 111 -9.68 5.28 -3.33
N VAL A 112 -8.71 4.95 -2.49
CA VAL A 112 -8.56 5.54 -1.14
C VAL A 112 -8.36 7.06 -1.23
N ILE A 113 -7.44 7.52 -2.08
CA ILE A 113 -7.17 8.96 -2.25
C ILE A 113 -8.42 9.69 -2.73
N THR A 114 -9.08 9.15 -3.74
CA THR A 114 -10.29 9.74 -4.32
C THR A 114 -11.44 9.77 -3.31
N ALA A 115 -11.62 8.69 -2.54
CA ALA A 115 -12.60 8.61 -1.47
C ALA A 115 -12.37 9.69 -0.41
N VAL A 116 -11.13 9.83 0.07
CA VAL A 116 -10.80 10.85 1.08
C VAL A 116 -11.00 12.26 0.52
N TRP A 117 -10.59 12.54 -0.71
CA TRP A 117 -10.82 13.83 -1.37
C TRP A 117 -12.31 14.15 -1.57
N ALA A 118 -13.13 13.14 -1.84
CA ALA A 118 -14.57 13.30 -1.95
C ALA A 118 -15.29 13.35 -0.59
N SER A 119 -14.55 13.36 0.52
CA SER A 119 -15.10 13.23 1.88
C SER A 119 -16.03 12.04 2.03
N TRP A 120 -15.66 10.91 1.41
CA TRP A 120 -16.42 9.66 1.44
C TRP A 120 -15.71 8.58 2.27
N PRO A 121 -16.46 7.81 3.08
CA PRO A 121 -17.90 7.97 3.33
C PRO A 121 -18.17 9.09 4.33
N GLY A 122 -19.17 9.93 4.05
CA GLY A 122 -19.50 11.10 4.88
C GLY A 122 -19.83 10.78 6.34
N ALA A 123 -20.12 9.52 6.68
CA ALA A 123 -20.28 9.08 8.07
C ALA A 123 -18.97 9.06 8.89
N LEU A 124 -17.81 9.25 8.25
CA LEU A 124 -16.48 9.31 8.89
C LEU A 124 -15.85 10.71 8.84
N PHE A 125 -16.56 11.71 8.26
CA PHE A 125 -16.10 13.09 8.13
C PHE A 125 -16.88 14.03 9.05
#